data_AF-A0A8H7GW73-F1
#
_entry.id   AF-A0A8H7GW73-F1
#
_cell.length_a   1.000
_cell.length_b   1.000
_cell.length_c   1.000
_cell.angle_alpha   90.00
_cell.angle_beta   90.00
_cell.angle_gamma   90.00
#
_symmetry.space_group_name_H-M   'P 1'
#
loop_
_entity.id
_entity.type
_entity.pdbx_description
1 polymer ?
#
loop_
_entity_poly.entity_id
_entity_poly.type
_entity_poly.pdbx_seq_one_letter_code
_entity_poly.pdbx_strand_id
1 'polypeptide(L)'
;MNSRVKPDLAGSDLDSEDDYLGSVLTQKNQFEADSDDDYSSLSFGALSSAQKKLMAEGTGKKSLKKSRSANLLDSSDSESSELENDGFLEEKKPKKKGKVQHRTNKHAPAESSSKRPVSKIREIPGLKTSKESTLYHDIRFDAAYGKADWNRIRKDYAFLDEYREKEIKDMQKALKDKKALLTMSQREADNLKFEMQSLKSRLDTLKNRDLANNIVNSHKKEQMQKMRTGEQVNPYFLKKSEQRKMIQKAKFESMRLNQREKVMERKRKRRLGKEFKQLEFRNLQQ
;
A
#
# COMPACT_ATOMS: atom_id res chain seq x y z
N MET A 1 11.18 13.94 -27.78
CA MET A 1 9.92 13.33 -27.27
C MET A 1 10.25 12.62 -25.97
N ASN A 2 9.94 13.22 -24.83
CA ASN A 2 10.37 12.73 -23.52
C ASN A 2 9.40 11.66 -22.99
N SER A 3 9.85 10.41 -22.90
CA SER A 3 9.12 9.31 -22.29
C SER A 3 9.14 9.45 -20.76
N ARG A 4 8.01 9.86 -20.18
CA ARG A 4 7.78 9.80 -18.73
C ARG A 4 7.56 8.34 -18.32
N VAL A 5 8.58 7.73 -17.73
CA VAL A 5 8.44 6.46 -17.00
C VAL A 5 7.58 6.75 -15.77
N LYS A 6 6.36 6.21 -15.74
CA LYS A 6 5.51 6.24 -14.55
C LYS A 6 6.11 5.30 -13.50
N PRO A 7 6.36 5.73 -12.26
CA PRO A 7 6.72 4.81 -11.19
C PRO A 7 5.51 3.93 -10.88
N ASP A 8 5.77 2.63 -10.77
CA ASP A 8 4.81 1.58 -10.47
C ASP A 8 4.26 1.78 -9.04
N LEU A 9 3.15 2.52 -8.93
CA LEU A 9 2.36 2.66 -7.72
C LEU A 9 1.58 1.36 -7.53
N ALA A 10 2.26 0.34 -7.00
CA ALA A 10 1.58 -0.76 -6.34
C ALA A 10 0.64 -0.15 -5.29
N GLY A 11 -0.66 -0.45 -5.46
CA GLY A 11 -1.76 0.15 -4.72
C GLY A 11 -1.48 0.21 -3.23
N SER A 12 -1.59 1.42 -2.69
CA SER A 12 -1.62 1.63 -1.27
C SER A 12 -2.88 1.00 -0.68
N ASP A 13 -2.73 -0.16 -0.04
CA ASP A 13 -3.65 -0.71 0.98
C ASP A 13 -3.68 0.17 2.25
N LEU A 14 -3.63 1.50 2.08
CA LEU A 14 -3.82 2.51 3.12
C LEU A 14 -5.27 3.02 3.12
N ASP A 15 -6.01 2.85 2.02
CA ASP A 15 -7.34 3.44 1.85
C ASP A 15 -8.50 2.58 2.42
N SER A 16 -8.29 1.29 2.72
CA SER A 16 -9.34 0.39 3.25
C SER A 16 -9.38 0.28 4.78
N GLU A 17 -8.34 0.72 5.49
CA GLU A 17 -8.18 0.46 6.94
C GLU A 17 -8.49 1.66 7.84
N ASP A 18 -8.56 2.87 7.27
CA ASP A 18 -9.04 4.06 8.00
C ASP A 18 -10.51 3.90 8.45
N ASP A 19 -11.30 3.13 7.70
CA ASP A 19 -12.68 2.77 8.03
C ASP A 19 -12.75 1.72 9.17
N TYR A 20 -11.72 0.88 9.33
CA TYR A 20 -11.61 -0.10 10.42
C TYR A 20 -11.19 0.54 11.75
N LEU A 21 -10.36 1.59 11.71
CA LEU A 21 -10.02 2.35 12.92
C LEU A 21 -11.23 3.11 13.46
N GLY A 22 -12.05 3.68 12.56
CA GLY A 22 -13.32 4.32 12.91
C GLY A 22 -14.29 3.34 13.56
N SER A 23 -14.44 2.13 13.00
CA SER A 23 -15.36 1.11 13.53
C SER A 23 -14.94 0.55 14.89
N VAL A 24 -13.64 0.32 15.12
CA VAL A 24 -13.12 -0.22 16.39
C VAL A 24 -13.17 0.83 17.53
N LEU A 25 -12.96 2.12 17.22
CA LEU A 25 -13.17 3.18 18.20
C LEU A 25 -14.65 3.36 18.56
N THR A 26 -15.56 3.26 17.58
CA THR A 26 -17.01 3.27 17.88
C THR A 26 -17.44 2.07 18.71
N GLN A 27 -16.78 0.91 18.56
CA GLN A 27 -17.08 -0.28 19.37
C GLN A 27 -16.57 -0.17 20.80
N LYS A 28 -15.45 0.53 21.03
CA LYS A 28 -14.90 0.76 22.36
C LYS A 28 -15.65 1.85 23.13
N ASN A 29 -16.21 2.84 22.43
CA ASN A 29 -17.05 3.88 23.03
C ASN A 29 -18.47 3.41 23.42
N GLN A 30 -18.85 2.16 23.12
CA GLN A 30 -20.14 1.60 23.59
C GLN A 30 -20.19 1.29 25.09
N PHE A 31 -19.06 1.39 25.82
CA PHE A 31 -18.98 1.04 27.25
C PHE A 31 -18.97 2.25 28.20
N GLU A 32 -19.01 3.48 27.70
CA GLU A 32 -19.07 4.71 28.51
C GLU A 32 -20.18 5.60 27.95
N ALA A 33 -21.42 5.30 28.31
CA ALA A 33 -22.61 5.96 27.80
C ALA A 33 -23.28 6.75 28.94
N ASP A 34 -22.85 7.99 29.16
CA ASP A 34 -23.55 8.99 29.98
C ASP A 34 -22.99 10.42 29.69
N SER A 35 -23.14 10.93 28.45
CA SER A 35 -22.92 12.35 28.15
C SER A 35 -23.74 12.80 26.94
N ASP A 36 -24.66 13.74 27.15
CA ASP A 36 -25.57 14.28 26.11
C ASP A 36 -24.86 15.16 25.06
N ASP A 37 -23.58 15.48 25.23
CA ASP A 37 -22.78 16.26 24.27
C ASP A 37 -22.34 15.43 23.04
N ASP A 38 -22.52 14.11 23.09
CA ASP A 38 -21.94 13.20 22.11
C ASP A 38 -22.70 13.20 20.76
N TYR A 39 -23.95 13.67 20.72
CA TYR A 39 -24.72 13.78 19.48
C TYR A 39 -24.15 14.84 18.52
N SER A 40 -23.45 15.86 19.04
CA SER A 40 -22.78 16.89 18.24
C SER A 40 -21.47 16.39 17.60
N SER A 41 -20.91 15.28 18.13
CA SER A 41 -19.66 14.66 17.65
C SER A 41 -19.90 13.66 16.51
N LEU A 42 -21.14 13.19 16.36
CA LEU A 42 -21.56 12.24 15.33
C LEU A 42 -21.61 12.94 13.97
N SER A 43 -20.79 12.46 13.03
CA SER A 43 -20.85 12.99 11.66
C SER A 43 -22.02 12.41 10.89
N PHE A 44 -22.54 13.18 9.93
CA PHE A 44 -23.67 12.78 9.09
C PHE A 44 -23.42 11.44 8.36
N GLY A 45 -22.18 11.13 7.99
CA GLY A 45 -21.81 9.84 7.43
C GLY A 45 -22.00 8.66 8.38
N ALA A 46 -21.71 8.84 9.68
CA ALA A 46 -21.97 7.83 10.71
C ALA A 46 -23.47 7.57 10.84
N LEU A 47 -24.28 8.63 10.91
CA LEU A 47 -25.75 8.54 10.93
C LEU A 47 -26.30 7.87 9.68
N SER A 48 -25.79 8.19 8.49
CA SER A 48 -26.23 7.54 7.25
C SER A 48 -25.82 6.06 7.21
N SER A 49 -24.65 5.69 7.75
CA SER A 49 -24.23 4.30 7.82
C SER A 49 -25.08 3.49 8.82
N ALA A 50 -25.44 4.10 9.95
CA ALA A 50 -26.35 3.51 10.93
C ALA A 50 -27.75 3.33 10.33
N GLN A 51 -28.28 4.34 9.62
CA GLN A 51 -29.54 4.23 8.89
C GLN A 51 -29.51 3.08 7.86
N LYS A 52 -28.43 2.93 7.09
CA LYS A 52 -28.28 1.82 6.13
C LYS A 52 -28.25 0.45 6.83
N LYS A 53 -27.54 0.33 7.95
CA LYS A 53 -27.50 -0.90 8.74
C LYS A 53 -28.88 -1.25 9.31
N LEU A 54 -29.60 -0.28 9.87
CA LEU A 54 -30.97 -0.46 10.35
C LEU A 54 -31.95 -0.85 9.23
N MET A 55 -31.82 -0.26 8.04
CA MET A 55 -32.62 -0.65 6.87
C MET A 55 -32.29 -2.09 6.41
N ALA A 56 -31.02 -2.49 6.43
CA ALA A 56 -30.59 -3.85 6.07
C ALA A 56 -31.02 -4.90 7.12
N GLU A 57 -30.92 -4.58 8.40
CA GLU A 57 -31.37 -5.44 9.51
C GLU A 57 -32.90 -5.52 9.59
N GLY A 58 -33.62 -4.46 9.22
CA GLY A 58 -35.09 -4.46 9.09
C GLY A 58 -35.62 -5.37 7.97
N THR A 59 -34.79 -5.68 6.97
CA THR A 59 -35.13 -6.61 5.86
C THR A 59 -34.68 -8.05 6.12
N GLY A 60 -34.96 -8.55 7.33
CA GLY A 60 -34.38 -9.80 7.85
C GLY A 60 -35.34 -10.90 8.30
N LYS A 61 -36.59 -10.99 7.83
CA LYS A 61 -37.40 -12.23 7.88
C LYS A 61 -38.33 -12.36 6.68
N LYS A 62 -37.81 -12.84 5.55
CA LYS A 62 -38.50 -13.71 4.57
C LYS A 62 -37.56 -14.00 3.40
N SER A 63 -36.98 -15.18 3.42
CA SER A 63 -36.63 -15.92 2.20
C SER A 63 -37.88 -16.00 1.32
N LEU A 64 -37.91 -15.33 0.18
CA LEU A 64 -38.87 -15.61 -0.90
C LEU A 64 -38.33 -15.04 -2.21
N LYS A 65 -38.10 -15.96 -3.14
CA LYS A 65 -37.86 -15.73 -4.56
C LYS A 65 -38.92 -14.77 -5.12
N LYS A 66 -38.52 -13.72 -5.86
CA LYS A 66 -39.45 -12.97 -6.73
C LYS A 66 -38.73 -12.46 -7.98
N SER A 67 -38.96 -13.20 -9.05
CA SER A 67 -39.15 -12.79 -10.44
C SER A 67 -39.04 -11.29 -10.73
N ARG A 68 -38.08 -10.91 -11.59
CA ARG A 68 -38.20 -9.72 -12.44
C ARG A 68 -38.77 -10.15 -13.79
N SER A 69 -39.98 -9.66 -14.07
CA SER A 69 -40.59 -9.62 -15.39
C SER A 69 -39.97 -8.47 -16.20
N ALA A 70 -39.26 -8.79 -17.28
CA ALA A 70 -39.02 -7.87 -18.39
C ALA A 70 -38.75 -8.69 -19.65
N ASN A 71 -39.63 -8.51 -20.64
CA ASN A 71 -39.61 -8.90 -22.05
C ASN A 71 -38.34 -9.56 -22.61
N LEU A 72 -38.51 -10.75 -23.17
CA LEU A 72 -37.61 -11.39 -24.12
C LEU A 72 -38.43 -11.95 -25.29
N LEU A 73 -38.21 -11.37 -26.48
CA LEU A 73 -38.24 -12.12 -27.73
C LEU A 73 -36.93 -12.93 -27.82
N ASP A 74 -37.03 -14.04 -28.54
CA ASP A 74 -35.96 -14.80 -29.20
C ASP A 74 -35.37 -16.02 -28.46
N SER A 75 -36.02 -17.16 -28.77
CA SER A 75 -35.45 -18.42 -29.26
C SER A 75 -34.17 -19.03 -28.64
N SER A 76 -34.43 -20.12 -27.89
CA SER A 76 -33.86 -21.47 -28.04
C SER A 76 -32.35 -21.75 -27.84
N ASP A 77 -32.16 -22.74 -26.95
CA ASP A 77 -31.10 -23.77 -26.87
C ASP A 77 -29.90 -23.45 -25.94
N SER A 78 -29.90 -24.00 -24.72
CA SER A 78 -29.21 -25.25 -24.28
C SER A 78 -27.68 -25.12 -24.31
N GLU A 79 -26.88 -25.43 -23.29
CA GLU A 79 -27.02 -26.17 -22.04
C GLU A 79 -25.76 -25.87 -21.18
N SER A 80 -25.93 -25.87 -19.86
CA SER A 80 -24.97 -26.22 -18.80
C SER A 80 -23.51 -25.70 -18.83
N SER A 81 -23.21 -24.72 -17.97
CA SER A 81 -21.90 -24.60 -17.31
C SER A 81 -21.97 -23.80 -16.01
N GLU A 82 -21.18 -24.23 -15.01
CA GLU A 82 -20.55 -23.49 -13.87
C GLU A 82 -20.74 -24.28 -12.56
N LEU A 83 -19.84 -25.20 -12.19
CA LEU A 83 -18.50 -24.97 -11.61
C LEU A 83 -18.52 -24.01 -10.42
N GLU A 84 -18.63 -24.58 -9.23
CA GLU A 84 -18.26 -23.93 -7.98
C GLU A 84 -16.75 -23.65 -7.95
N ASN A 85 -16.39 -22.39 -7.71
CA ASN A 85 -15.03 -21.90 -7.62
C ASN A 85 -14.57 -21.97 -6.16
N ASP A 86 -13.73 -22.96 -5.88
CA ASP A 86 -12.99 -23.12 -4.64
C ASP A 86 -11.81 -22.13 -4.57
N GLY A 87 -11.62 -21.54 -3.41
CA GLY A 87 -10.45 -20.73 -3.10
C GLY A 87 -9.34 -21.63 -2.58
N PHE A 88 -8.30 -21.88 -3.38
CA PHE A 88 -7.07 -22.39 -2.80
C PHE A 88 -5.80 -21.96 -3.55
N LEU A 89 -4.89 -21.45 -2.74
CA LEU A 89 -3.52 -21.05 -2.98
C LEU A 89 -2.73 -22.04 -3.86
N GLU A 90 -2.53 -21.72 -5.14
CA GLU A 90 -1.54 -22.41 -5.97
C GLU A 90 -0.31 -21.53 -6.22
N GLU A 91 0.82 -21.99 -5.69
CA GLU A 91 2.15 -21.71 -6.20
C GLU A 91 2.13 -21.71 -7.72
N LYS A 92 2.69 -20.67 -8.34
CA LYS A 92 2.77 -20.57 -9.81
C LYS A 92 3.65 -21.69 -10.36
N LYS A 93 3.05 -22.86 -10.58
CA LYS A 93 3.64 -23.90 -11.42
C LYS A 93 3.87 -23.29 -12.80
N PRO A 94 5.00 -23.62 -13.46
CA PRO A 94 5.23 -23.16 -14.81
C PRO A 94 4.04 -23.61 -15.66
N LYS A 95 3.33 -22.64 -16.27
CA LYS A 95 2.19 -22.93 -17.14
C LYS A 95 2.63 -24.04 -18.09
N LYS A 96 1.97 -25.20 -18.01
CA LYS A 96 2.21 -26.32 -18.93
C LYS A 96 2.25 -25.73 -20.33
N LYS A 97 3.36 -25.88 -21.05
CA LYS A 97 3.44 -25.49 -22.45
C LYS A 97 2.24 -26.16 -23.12
N GLY A 98 1.31 -25.36 -23.64
CA GLY A 98 0.12 -25.89 -24.30
C GLY A 98 0.56 -26.94 -25.32
N LYS A 99 -0.15 -28.07 -25.36
CA LYS A 99 0.16 -29.16 -26.30
C LYS A 99 0.38 -28.55 -27.68
N VAL A 100 1.56 -28.76 -28.26
CA VAL A 100 1.87 -28.31 -29.62
C VAL A 100 0.85 -28.98 -30.53
N GLN A 101 -0.02 -28.21 -31.17
CA GLN A 101 -0.96 -28.78 -32.12
C GLN A 101 -0.15 -29.34 -33.30
N HIS A 102 -0.25 -30.66 -33.49
CA HIS A 102 0.47 -31.33 -34.56
C HIS A 102 -0.25 -31.07 -35.88
N ARG A 103 0.51 -30.90 -36.96
CA ARG A 103 -0.02 -30.81 -38.32
C ARG A 103 -0.79 -32.09 -38.68
N THR A 104 -1.87 -31.96 -39.44
CA THR A 104 -2.71 -33.10 -39.84
C THR A 104 -2.00 -34.05 -40.82
N ASN A 105 -1.06 -33.55 -41.63
CA ASN A 105 -0.17 -34.36 -42.49
C ASN A 105 1.21 -33.67 -42.61
N LYS A 106 2.26 -34.39 -43.04
CA LYS A 106 3.63 -33.89 -43.20
C LYS A 106 3.72 -32.65 -44.11
N HIS A 107 2.85 -32.56 -45.11
CA HIS A 107 2.79 -31.44 -46.07
C HIS A 107 1.80 -30.33 -45.68
N ALA A 108 1.08 -30.46 -44.55
CA ALA A 108 0.13 -29.45 -44.11
C ALA A 108 0.82 -28.36 -43.26
N PRO A 109 0.43 -27.07 -43.41
CA PRO A 109 0.88 -26.01 -42.52
C PRO A 109 0.41 -26.23 -41.08
N ALA A 110 1.10 -25.63 -40.12
CA ALA A 110 0.74 -25.70 -38.70
C ALA A 110 0.04 -24.40 -38.27
N GLU A 111 -1.11 -24.52 -37.61
CA GLU A 111 -1.86 -23.38 -37.08
C GLU A 111 -1.31 -22.92 -35.73
N SER A 112 -1.26 -21.60 -35.51
CA SER A 112 -0.87 -21.02 -34.22
C SER A 112 -1.80 -19.86 -33.85
N SER A 113 -2.16 -19.76 -32.57
CA SER A 113 -3.09 -18.72 -32.10
C SER A 113 -2.46 -17.32 -32.19
N SER A 114 -3.18 -16.38 -32.82
CA SER A 114 -2.78 -14.96 -32.91
C SER A 114 -2.65 -14.26 -31.55
N LYS A 115 -3.31 -14.78 -30.51
CA LYS A 115 -3.23 -14.26 -29.14
C LYS A 115 -1.87 -14.54 -28.50
N ARG A 116 -1.07 -15.45 -29.05
CA ARG A 116 0.25 -15.79 -28.53
C ARG A 116 1.32 -14.95 -29.25
N PRO A 117 2.00 -14.02 -28.56
CA PRO A 117 3.04 -13.23 -29.20
C PRO A 117 4.20 -14.12 -29.66
N VAL A 118 4.72 -13.85 -30.85
CA VAL A 118 5.90 -14.53 -31.39
C VAL A 118 7.15 -14.06 -30.63
N SER A 119 8.06 -14.98 -30.31
CA SER A 119 9.33 -14.63 -29.67
C SER A 119 10.19 -13.78 -30.61
N LYS A 120 10.72 -12.65 -30.12
CA LYS A 120 11.65 -11.80 -30.90
C LYS A 120 13.01 -12.46 -31.13
N ILE A 121 13.41 -13.37 -30.24
CA ILE A 121 14.71 -14.08 -30.28
C ILE A 121 14.46 -15.49 -30.77
N ARG A 122 15.28 -15.95 -31.73
CA ARG A 122 15.24 -17.31 -32.26
C ARG A 122 15.95 -18.26 -31.29
N GLU A 123 15.28 -19.34 -30.90
CA GLU A 123 15.90 -20.43 -30.14
C GLU A 123 16.76 -21.26 -31.10
N ILE A 124 18.08 -21.25 -30.89
CA ILE A 124 19.03 -22.04 -31.69
C ILE A 124 19.35 -23.31 -30.90
N PRO A 125 19.05 -24.52 -31.44
CA PRO A 125 19.36 -25.77 -30.75
C PRO A 125 20.87 -25.88 -30.52
N GLY A 126 21.27 -26.16 -29.27
CA GLY A 126 22.67 -26.25 -28.85
C GLY A 126 23.27 -24.96 -28.29
N LEU A 127 22.63 -23.80 -28.48
CA LEU A 127 23.06 -22.54 -27.87
C LEU A 127 22.22 -22.27 -26.62
N LYS A 128 22.86 -22.36 -25.44
CA LYS A 128 22.21 -22.05 -24.16
C LYS A 128 21.76 -20.59 -24.16
N THR A 129 20.47 -20.36 -23.95
CA THR A 129 19.95 -18.98 -23.88
C THR A 129 20.49 -18.27 -22.65
N SER A 130 20.49 -16.93 -22.63
CA SER A 130 20.90 -16.14 -21.44
C SER A 130 20.09 -16.48 -20.17
N LYS A 131 18.96 -17.18 -20.28
CA LYS A 131 18.18 -17.69 -19.14
C LYS A 131 18.71 -19.02 -18.58
N GLU A 132 19.42 -19.78 -19.40
CA GLU A 132 19.97 -21.11 -19.06
C GLU A 132 21.48 -21.06 -18.79
N SER A 133 22.19 -20.06 -19.34
CA SER A 133 23.60 -19.84 -19.05
C SER A 133 23.75 -19.07 -17.74
N THR A 134 24.02 -19.80 -16.66
CA THR A 134 24.32 -19.27 -15.33
C THR A 134 25.80 -18.89 -15.14
N LEU A 135 26.63 -19.05 -16.17
CA LEU A 135 28.09 -18.96 -16.09
C LEU A 135 28.62 -17.56 -15.70
N TYR A 136 27.81 -16.52 -15.87
CA TYR A 136 28.14 -15.14 -15.48
C TYR A 136 26.94 -14.49 -14.78
N HIS A 137 26.59 -15.01 -13.60
CA HIS A 137 25.65 -14.31 -12.72
C HIS A 137 26.39 -13.22 -11.94
N ASP A 138 26.01 -11.97 -12.18
CA ASP A 138 26.47 -10.85 -11.35
C ASP A 138 25.99 -11.09 -9.92
N ILE A 139 26.93 -11.24 -8.99
CA ILE A 139 26.68 -11.48 -7.56
C ILE A 139 25.70 -10.48 -6.95
N ARG A 140 25.61 -9.25 -7.49
CA ARG A 140 24.68 -8.23 -7.01
C ARG A 140 23.22 -8.55 -7.33
N PHE A 141 23.01 -9.35 -8.36
CA PHE A 141 21.69 -9.69 -8.90
C PHE A 141 21.39 -11.19 -8.84
N ASP A 142 22.32 -11.99 -8.32
CA ASP A 142 22.12 -13.42 -8.12
C ASP A 142 21.11 -13.66 -7.00
N ALA A 143 20.02 -14.36 -7.35
CA ALA A 143 18.94 -14.68 -6.44
C ALA A 143 19.38 -15.58 -5.27
N ALA A 144 20.50 -16.29 -5.40
CA ALA A 144 21.07 -17.14 -4.34
C ALA A 144 21.45 -16.34 -3.07
N TYR A 145 21.87 -15.08 -3.22
CA TYR A 145 22.26 -14.23 -2.09
C TYR A 145 21.06 -13.57 -1.37
N GLY A 146 19.84 -13.72 -1.89
CA GLY A 146 18.62 -13.23 -1.27
C GLY A 146 18.48 -11.69 -1.26
N LYS A 147 17.52 -11.19 -0.48
CA LYS A 147 17.29 -9.74 -0.32
C LYS A 147 18.19 -9.19 0.76
N ALA A 148 18.71 -7.98 0.55
CA ALA A 148 19.61 -7.37 1.50
C ALA A 148 18.91 -7.01 2.84
N ASP A 149 19.58 -7.30 3.95
CA ASP A 149 19.09 -7.01 5.30
C ASP A 149 19.14 -5.51 5.61
N TRP A 150 18.00 -4.85 5.46
CA TRP A 150 17.87 -3.40 5.69
C TRP A 150 18.32 -2.95 7.07
N ASN A 151 18.15 -3.77 8.10
CA ASN A 151 18.56 -3.45 9.47
C ASN A 151 20.07 -3.46 9.64
N ARG A 152 20.77 -4.37 8.95
CA ARG A 152 22.23 -4.44 8.96
C ARG A 152 22.82 -3.28 8.19
N ILE A 153 22.35 -3.05 6.96
CA ILE A 153 22.72 -1.89 6.14
C ILE A 153 22.53 -0.59 6.93
N ARG A 154 21.40 -0.47 7.64
CA ARG A 154 21.13 0.75 8.40
C ARG A 154 22.18 1.03 9.48
N LYS A 155 22.67 -0.01 10.15
CA LYS A 155 23.73 0.08 11.17
C LYS A 155 25.08 0.35 10.53
N ASP A 156 25.46 -0.42 9.52
CA ASP A 156 26.76 -0.32 8.85
C ASP A 156 26.97 1.06 8.20
N TYR A 157 25.90 1.65 7.68
CA TYR A 157 25.92 2.96 7.03
C TYR A 157 25.26 4.07 7.85
N ALA A 158 25.21 3.94 9.18
CA ALA A 158 24.64 4.97 10.06
C ALA A 158 25.40 6.30 9.95
N PHE A 159 26.72 6.25 9.74
CA PHE A 159 27.58 7.43 9.62
C PHE A 159 27.16 8.37 8.48
N LEU A 160 26.53 7.86 7.41
CA LEU A 160 26.11 8.67 6.26
C LEU A 160 25.09 9.75 6.65
N ASP A 161 24.38 9.58 7.76
CA ASP A 161 23.45 10.62 8.21
C ASP A 161 24.18 11.87 8.67
N GLU A 162 25.32 11.72 9.34
CA GLU A 162 26.13 12.87 9.75
C GLU A 162 26.64 13.64 8.53
N TYR A 163 27.03 12.93 7.47
CA TYR A 163 27.45 13.55 6.20
C TYR A 163 26.29 14.30 5.55
N ARG A 164 25.10 13.68 5.45
CA ARG A 164 23.91 14.33 4.89
C ARG A 164 23.50 15.57 5.71
N GLU A 165 23.59 15.51 7.03
CA GLU A 165 23.28 16.65 7.88
C GLU A 165 24.29 17.80 7.70
N LYS A 166 25.58 17.49 7.53
CA LYS A 166 26.61 18.49 7.19
C LYS A 166 26.34 19.12 5.83
N GLU A 167 26.09 18.31 4.81
CA GLU A 167 25.76 18.76 3.46
C GLU A 167 24.53 19.68 3.43
N ILE A 168 23.46 19.32 4.14
CA ILE A 168 22.27 20.18 4.30
C ILE A 168 22.63 21.51 4.95
N LYS A 169 23.48 21.51 5.99
CA LYS A 169 23.92 22.73 6.67
C LYS A 169 24.73 23.62 5.74
N ASP A 170 25.63 23.03 4.95
CA ASP A 170 26.50 23.79 4.05
C ASP A 170 25.73 24.38 2.87
N MET A 171 24.80 23.61 2.28
CA MET A 171 23.84 24.15 1.30
C MET A 171 22.97 25.28 1.89
N GLN A 172 22.54 25.13 3.15
CA GLN A 172 21.77 26.18 3.81
C GLN A 172 22.60 27.43 4.09
N LYS A 173 23.90 27.31 4.40
CA LYS A 173 24.81 28.46 4.53
C LYS A 173 24.98 29.15 3.18
N ALA A 174 25.28 28.39 2.12
CA ALA A 174 25.43 28.93 0.76
C ALA A 174 24.20 29.74 0.31
N LEU A 175 22.99 29.28 0.64
CA LEU A 175 21.74 30.01 0.35
C LEU A 175 21.52 31.25 1.21
N LYS A 176 22.10 31.33 2.41
CA LYS A 176 22.00 32.50 3.29
C LYS A 176 23.07 33.55 2.97
N ASP A 177 24.21 33.10 2.46
CA ASP A 177 25.34 33.96 2.15
C ASP A 177 25.04 34.82 0.93
N LYS A 178 24.76 36.11 1.17
CA LYS A 178 24.40 37.08 0.13
C LYS A 178 25.43 37.16 -1.00
N LYS A 179 26.71 37.00 -0.68
CA LYS A 179 27.82 37.01 -1.66
C LYS A 179 27.74 35.82 -2.60
N ALA A 180 27.56 34.61 -2.06
CA ALA A 180 27.40 33.40 -2.85
C ALA A 180 26.15 33.47 -3.72
N LEU A 181 25.05 34.02 -3.17
CA LEU A 181 23.79 34.15 -3.89
C LEU A 181 23.85 35.18 -5.02
N LEU A 182 24.66 36.24 -4.87
CA LEU A 182 24.89 37.24 -5.94
C LEU A 182 25.77 36.69 -7.07
N THR A 183 26.72 35.81 -6.76
CA THR A 183 27.59 35.19 -7.75
C THR A 183 26.92 34.05 -8.52
N MET A 184 25.88 33.44 -7.93
CA MET A 184 25.18 32.29 -8.49
C MET A 184 24.04 32.74 -9.41
N SER A 185 23.81 32.00 -10.49
CA SER A 185 22.62 32.20 -11.32
C SER A 185 21.35 31.83 -10.54
N GLN A 186 20.22 32.50 -10.84
CA GLN A 186 18.93 32.16 -10.25
C GLN A 186 18.59 30.66 -10.38
N ARG A 187 18.94 30.06 -11.53
CA ARG A 187 18.72 28.64 -11.79
C ARG A 187 19.55 27.75 -10.85
N GLU A 188 20.78 28.13 -10.56
CA GLU A 188 21.67 27.39 -9.66
C GLU A 188 21.18 27.49 -8.21
N ALA A 189 20.75 28.68 -7.80
CA ALA A 189 20.14 28.87 -6.48
C ALA A 189 18.88 28.01 -6.30
N ASP A 190 18.04 27.89 -7.32
CA ASP A 190 16.83 27.08 -7.26
C ASP A 190 17.13 25.57 -7.30
N ASN A 191 18.12 25.14 -8.08
CA ASN A 191 18.62 23.76 -8.04
C ASN A 191 19.14 23.38 -6.65
N LEU A 192 19.92 24.27 -6.03
CA LEU A 192 20.48 24.06 -4.70
C LEU A 192 19.37 23.99 -3.63
N LYS A 193 18.34 24.85 -3.71
CA LYS A 193 17.15 24.74 -2.85
C LYS A 193 16.44 23.39 -3.03
N PHE A 194 16.27 22.96 -4.27
CA PHE A 194 15.60 21.69 -4.59
C PHE A 194 16.38 20.50 -4.03
N GLU A 195 17.70 20.49 -4.20
CA GLU A 195 18.58 19.45 -3.69
C GLU A 195 18.55 19.41 -2.15
N MET A 196 18.64 20.56 -1.49
CA MET A 196 18.49 20.68 -0.04
C MET A 196 17.14 20.11 0.43
N GLN A 197 16.04 20.42 -0.28
CA GLN A 197 14.72 19.89 0.05
C GLN A 197 14.64 18.37 -0.14
N SER A 198 15.22 17.86 -1.22
CA SER A 198 15.28 16.42 -1.53
C SER A 198 16.05 15.66 -0.45
N LEU A 199 17.23 16.15 -0.05
CA LEU A 199 18.04 15.55 1.01
C LEU A 199 17.35 15.60 2.37
N LYS A 200 16.73 16.73 2.73
CA LYS A 200 15.92 16.84 3.96
C LYS A 200 14.79 15.82 3.97
N SER A 201 14.04 15.71 2.86
CA SER A 201 12.96 14.75 2.75
C SER A 201 13.46 13.31 2.88
N ARG A 202 14.57 12.96 2.22
CA ARG A 202 15.18 11.62 2.31
C ARG A 202 15.59 11.30 3.75
N LEU A 203 16.26 12.22 4.42
CA LEU A 203 16.69 12.07 5.81
C LEU A 203 15.49 11.93 6.76
N ASP A 204 14.44 12.71 6.58
CA ASP A 204 13.21 12.60 7.37
C ASP A 204 12.51 11.26 7.15
N THR A 205 12.49 10.72 5.92
CA THR A 205 11.91 9.39 5.67
C THR A 205 12.69 8.28 6.35
N LEU A 206 14.03 8.38 6.39
CA LEU A 206 14.88 7.44 7.12
C LEU A 206 14.64 7.52 8.63
N LYS A 207 14.63 8.73 9.22
CA LYS A 207 14.33 8.93 10.64
C LYS A 207 12.95 8.37 11.00
N ASN A 208 11.94 8.60 10.17
CA ASN A 208 10.60 8.06 10.37
C ASN A 208 10.55 6.52 10.32
N ARG A 209 11.36 5.90 9.46
CA ARG A 209 11.48 4.44 9.39
C ARG A 209 12.18 3.89 10.63
N ASP A 210 13.22 4.55 11.09
CA ASP A 210 13.96 4.12 12.28
C ASP A 210 13.11 4.27 13.55
N LEU A 211 12.36 5.36 13.69
CA LEU A 211 11.38 5.52 14.76
C LEU A 211 10.36 4.39 14.75
N ALA A 212 9.81 4.04 13.58
CA ALA A 212 8.87 2.93 13.46
C ALA A 212 9.48 1.59 13.90
N ASN A 213 10.70 1.30 13.46
CA ASN A 213 11.42 0.09 13.86
C ASN A 213 11.73 0.08 15.36
N ASN A 214 12.12 1.22 15.93
CA ASN A 214 12.44 1.33 17.35
C ASN A 214 11.20 1.06 18.23
N ILE A 215 10.03 1.57 17.86
CA ILE A 215 8.76 1.34 18.59
C ILE A 215 8.36 -0.14 18.53
N VAL A 216 8.46 -0.76 17.35
CA VAL A 216 8.14 -2.19 17.22
C VAL A 216 9.15 -3.03 18.01
N ASN A 217 10.43 -2.67 17.97
CA ASN A 217 11.48 -3.37 18.68
C ASN A 217 11.40 -3.17 20.20
N SER A 218 11.03 -1.99 20.70
CA SER A 218 10.86 -1.73 22.13
C SER A 218 9.73 -2.59 22.68
N HIS A 219 8.57 -2.60 22.00
CA HIS A 219 7.47 -3.47 22.40
C HIS A 219 7.86 -4.95 22.38
N LYS A 220 8.57 -5.42 21.34
CA LYS A 220 9.08 -6.80 21.30
C LYS A 220 10.00 -7.09 22.49
N LYS A 221 10.89 -6.16 22.84
CA LYS A 221 11.80 -6.32 24.00
C LYS A 221 11.03 -6.38 25.31
N GLU A 222 10.04 -5.52 25.52
CA GLU A 222 9.19 -5.51 26.72
C GLU A 222 8.44 -6.83 26.88
N GLN A 223 7.86 -7.37 25.80
CA GLN A 223 7.14 -8.64 25.84
C GLN A 223 8.06 -9.83 26.12
N MET A 224 9.27 -9.82 25.54
CA MET A 224 10.29 -10.82 25.85
C MET A 224 10.79 -10.72 27.30
N GLN A 225 10.86 -9.51 27.86
CA GLN A 225 11.21 -9.30 29.27
C GLN A 225 10.13 -9.85 30.20
N LYS A 226 8.84 -9.59 29.93
CA LYS A 226 7.71 -10.14 30.70
C LYS A 226 7.66 -11.66 30.68
N MET A 227 8.03 -12.26 29.54
CA MET A 227 8.17 -13.71 29.46
C MET A 227 9.34 -14.21 30.30
N ARG A 228 10.49 -13.52 30.25
CA ARG A 228 11.66 -13.86 31.05
C ARG A 228 11.43 -13.71 32.55
N THR A 229 10.65 -12.73 32.98
CA THR A 229 10.28 -12.54 34.40
C THR A 229 9.20 -13.52 34.86
N GLY A 230 8.54 -14.22 33.94
CA GLY A 230 7.47 -15.17 34.24
C GLY A 230 6.08 -14.54 34.39
N GLU A 231 5.92 -13.22 34.16
CA GLU A 231 4.62 -12.55 34.14
C GLU A 231 3.71 -13.05 33.01
N GLN A 232 4.31 -13.52 31.92
CA GLN A 232 3.59 -14.06 30.76
C GLN A 232 4.22 -15.37 30.29
N VAL A 233 3.39 -16.37 29.96
CA VAL A 233 3.86 -17.65 29.44
C VAL A 233 4.38 -17.51 27.99
N ASN A 234 3.65 -16.75 27.15
CA ASN A 234 4.00 -16.53 25.75
C ASN A 234 4.09 -15.03 25.43
N PRO A 235 5.07 -14.58 24.61
CA PRO A 235 5.20 -13.18 24.25
C PRO A 235 4.05 -12.72 23.34
N TYR A 236 3.39 -11.62 23.70
CA TYR A 236 2.33 -11.03 22.86
C TYR A 236 2.93 -10.17 21.73
N PHE A 237 2.71 -10.56 20.47
CA PHE A 237 3.12 -9.76 19.31
C PHE A 237 1.94 -8.98 18.73
N LEU A 238 2.07 -7.64 18.70
CA LEU A 238 1.07 -6.74 18.11
C LEU A 238 0.79 -7.09 16.64
N LYS A 239 -0.48 -7.02 16.25
CA LYS A 239 -0.89 -7.09 14.83
C LYS A 239 -0.32 -5.89 14.06
N LYS A 240 -0.20 -6.01 12.72
CA LYS A 240 0.30 -4.91 11.86
C LYS A 240 -0.53 -3.63 12.01
N SER A 241 -1.85 -3.75 12.19
CA SER A 241 -2.75 -2.62 12.42
C SER A 241 -2.45 -1.92 13.75
N GLU A 242 -2.22 -2.68 14.82
CA GLU A 242 -1.85 -2.15 16.15
C GLU A 242 -0.47 -1.50 16.14
N GLN A 243 0.52 -2.11 15.47
CA GLN A 243 1.84 -1.51 15.28
C GLN A 243 1.73 -0.15 14.58
N ARG A 244 0.89 -0.04 13.53
CA ARG A 244 0.65 1.23 12.84
C ARG A 244 0.02 2.27 13.77
N LYS A 245 -0.94 1.90 14.63
CA LYS A 245 -1.53 2.81 15.63
C LYS A 245 -0.47 3.32 16.61
N MET A 246 0.39 2.44 17.12
CA MET A 246 1.50 2.81 18.01
C MET A 246 2.47 3.79 17.33
N ILE A 247 2.85 3.50 16.08
CA ILE A 247 3.72 4.38 15.28
C ILE A 247 3.06 5.74 15.02
N GLN A 248 1.77 5.78 14.68
CA GLN A 248 1.05 7.04 14.44
C GLN A 248 0.93 7.87 15.72
N LYS A 249 0.64 7.25 16.86
CA LYS A 249 0.60 7.91 18.17
C LYS A 249 1.95 8.56 18.48
N ALA A 250 3.04 7.80 18.39
CA ALA A 250 4.38 8.32 18.63
C ALA A 250 4.78 9.45 17.65
N LYS A 251 4.44 9.31 16.36
CA LYS A 251 4.67 10.38 15.36
C LYS A 251 3.91 11.65 15.73
N PHE A 252 2.65 11.53 16.12
CA PHE A 252 1.83 12.67 16.51
C PHE A 252 2.39 13.35 17.77
N GLU A 253 2.80 12.56 18.76
CA GLU A 253 3.46 13.05 19.98
C GLU A 253 4.83 13.70 19.71
N SER A 254 5.57 13.27 18.69
CA SER A 254 6.83 13.94 18.31
C SER A 254 6.65 15.25 17.52
N MET A 255 5.48 15.47 16.91
CA MET A 255 5.22 16.67 16.10
C MET A 255 5.01 17.91 16.98
N ARG A 256 5.28 19.10 16.42
CA ARG A 256 4.98 20.40 17.07
C ARG A 256 3.48 20.68 17.07
N LEU A 257 2.98 21.49 18.01
CA LEU A 257 1.55 21.85 18.13
C LEU A 257 0.94 22.34 16.81
N ASN A 258 1.54 23.35 16.18
CA ASN A 258 1.06 23.88 14.89
C ASN A 258 1.06 22.83 13.76
N GLN A 259 1.97 21.85 13.81
CA GLN A 259 1.99 20.75 12.84
C GLN A 259 0.89 19.74 13.13
N ARG A 260 0.66 19.40 14.41
CA ARG A 260 -0.43 18.53 14.86
C ARG A 260 -1.78 19.09 14.44
N GLU A 261 -2.03 20.38 14.68
CA GLU A 261 -3.25 21.07 14.27
C GLU A 261 -3.46 21.00 12.76
N LYS A 262 -2.44 21.30 11.95
CA LYS A 262 -2.51 21.18 10.48
C LYS A 262 -2.79 19.76 10.01
N VAL A 263 -2.20 18.75 10.64
CA VAL A 263 -2.46 17.35 10.33
C VAL A 263 -3.91 16.98 10.66
N MET A 264 -4.41 17.42 11.83
CA MET A 264 -5.80 17.20 12.24
C MET A 264 -6.79 17.94 11.36
N GLU A 265 -6.50 19.17 10.95
CA GLU A 265 -7.32 19.96 10.03
C GLU A 265 -7.41 19.28 8.66
N ARG A 266 -6.28 18.83 8.10
CA ARG A 266 -6.26 18.05 6.84
C ARG A 266 -7.07 16.77 6.98
N LYS A 267 -6.98 16.08 8.12
CA LYS A 267 -7.77 14.87 8.40
C LYS A 267 -9.27 15.19 8.47
N ARG A 268 -9.67 16.29 9.13
CA ARG A 268 -11.05 16.78 9.19
C ARG A 268 -11.58 17.11 7.79
N LYS A 269 -10.82 17.89 6.99
CA LYS A 269 -11.18 18.23 5.60
C LYS A 269 -11.31 17.00 4.70
N ARG A 270 -10.40 16.02 4.80
CA ARG A 270 -10.48 14.77 4.03
C ARG A 270 -11.70 13.93 4.44
N ARG A 271 -12.03 13.88 5.73
CA ARG A 271 -13.25 13.22 6.23
C ARG A 271 -14.51 13.91 5.69
N LEU A 272 -14.60 15.23 5.80
CA LEU A 272 -15.72 16.00 5.26
C LEU A 272 -15.88 15.78 3.74
N GLY A 273 -14.79 15.82 2.98
CA GLY A 273 -14.85 15.55 1.53
C GLY A 273 -15.32 14.14 1.18
N LYS A 274 -14.95 13.12 1.99
CA LYS A 274 -15.49 11.76 1.83
C LYS A 274 -16.99 11.71 2.16
N GLU A 275 -17.41 12.40 3.21
CA GLU A 275 -18.82 12.49 3.61
C GLU A 275 -19.65 13.17 2.51
N PHE A 276 -19.24 14.34 2.02
CA PHE A 276 -19.91 15.01 0.89
C PHE A 276 -20.01 14.11 -0.34
N LYS A 277 -18.92 13.44 -0.73
CA LYS A 277 -18.92 12.50 -1.85
C LYS A 277 -19.92 11.35 -1.63
N GLN A 278 -20.04 10.82 -0.41
CA GLN A 278 -21.02 9.77 -0.09
C GLN A 278 -22.47 10.27 -0.18
N LEU A 279 -22.70 11.57 0.02
CA LEU A 279 -24.02 12.19 -0.10
C LEU A 279 -24.42 12.50 -1.53
N GLU A 280 -23.49 12.98 -2.36
CA GLU A 280 -23.75 13.30 -3.77
C GLU A 280 -24.33 12.10 -4.53
N PHE A 281 -23.83 10.89 -4.28
CA PHE A 281 -24.33 9.67 -4.91
C PHE A 281 -25.65 9.12 -4.32
N ARG A 282 -26.19 9.72 -3.25
CA ARG A 282 -27.47 9.32 -2.65
C ARG A 282 -28.67 10.05 -3.29
N ASN A 283 -28.47 11.29 -3.73
CA ASN A 283 -29.56 12.16 -4.21
C ASN A 283 -30.06 11.82 -5.62
N LEU A 284 -29.43 10.86 -6.32
CA LEU A 284 -29.81 10.39 -7.66
C LEU A 284 -30.68 9.12 -7.64
N GLN A 285 -31.09 8.62 -6.47
CA GLN A 285 -31.92 7.41 -6.32
C GLN A 285 -33.33 7.67 -5.76
N GLN A 286 -33.85 8.89 -5.91
CA GLN A 286 -35.28 9.19 -5.65
C GLN A 286 -36.01 9.45 -6.95
#